data_AF-A0A2N9M224-F1
#
_entry.id   AF-A0A2N9M224-F1
#
_cell.length_a   1.000
_cell.length_b   1.000
_cell.length_c   1.000
_cell.angle_alpha   90.00
_cell.angle_beta   90.00
_cell.angle_gamma   90.00
#
_symmetry.space_group_name_H-M   'P 1'
#
loop_
_entity.id
_entity.type
_entity.pdbx_description
1 polymer ?
#
loop_
_entity_poly.entity_id
_entity_poly.type
_entity_poly.pdbx_seq_one_letter_code
_entity_poly.pdbx_strand_id
1 'polypeptide(L)' 'MVRTMKTSSSKRPKPDEARREHRFDYRKSRPNRFAPQMEGRAVAIVRDPDVASVFGSSESVNSLLRSVINALPKGARA' A
#
# COMPACT_ATOMS: atom_id res chain seq x y z
N MET A 1 52.03 22.32 0.26
CA MET A 1 50.70 22.54 0.86
C MET A 1 49.85 21.29 0.62
N VAL A 2 49.72 20.39 1.60
CA VAL A 2 48.92 19.16 1.47
C VAL A 2 47.77 19.25 2.46
N ARG A 3 46.53 19.29 1.95
CA ARG A 3 45.31 19.23 2.77
C ARG A 3 44.98 17.77 3.06
N THR A 4 45.00 17.37 4.32
CA THR A 4 44.44 16.10 4.77
C THR A 4 42.91 16.23 4.87
N MET A 5 42.17 15.40 4.13
CA MET A 5 40.71 15.35 4.21
C MET A 5 40.27 14.52 5.43
N LYS A 6 39.41 15.12 6.27
CA LYS A 6 38.74 14.44 7.37
C LYS A 6 37.60 13.59 6.82
N THR A 7 37.76 12.27 6.81
CA THR A 7 36.69 11.32 6.47
C THR A 7 35.57 11.40 7.50
N SER A 8 34.43 11.94 7.10
CA SER A 8 33.21 11.95 7.91
C SER A 8 32.58 10.56 7.91
N SER A 9 32.75 9.82 9.00
CA SER A 9 32.00 8.60 9.28
C SER A 9 30.50 8.91 9.23
N SER A 10 29.82 8.42 8.19
CA SER A 10 28.37 8.48 8.08
C SER A 10 27.73 7.68 9.21
N LYS A 11 27.26 8.36 10.26
CA LYS A 11 26.38 7.75 11.26
C LYS A 11 25.02 7.55 10.61
N ARG A 12 24.61 6.29 10.44
CA ARG A 12 23.23 5.96 10.07
C ARG A 12 22.28 6.62 11.10
N PRO A 13 21.24 7.34 10.67
CA PRO A 13 20.27 7.89 11.59
C PRO A 13 19.65 6.74 12.37
N LYS A 14 19.63 6.87 13.71
CA LYS A 14 18.88 5.94 14.55
C LYS A 14 17.40 6.10 14.22
N PRO A 15 16.61 5.02 14.15
CA PRO A 15 15.17 5.16 14.00
C PRO A 15 14.65 6.02 15.15
N ASP A 16 13.84 7.03 14.83
CA ASP A 16 13.17 7.87 15.84
C ASP A 16 12.36 6.94 16.75
N GLU A 17 12.85 6.74 17.98
CA GLU A 17 12.19 5.88 18.94
C GLU A 17 10.89 6.56 19.37
N ALA A 18 9.76 5.87 19.15
CA ALA A 18 8.46 6.36 19.58
C ALA A 18 8.49 6.68 21.08
N ARG A 19 7.92 7.83 21.48
CA ARG A 19 7.86 8.23 22.88
C ARG A 19 7.17 7.15 23.71
N ARG A 20 7.52 7.05 25.00
CA ARG A 20 6.94 6.05 25.92
C ARG A 20 5.41 6.03 25.91
N GLU A 21 4.77 7.19 25.78
CA GLU A 21 3.31 7.34 25.68
C GLU A 21 2.68 6.69 24.43
N HIS A 22 3.45 6.46 23.37
CA HIS A 22 3.01 5.79 22.13
C HIS A 22 3.22 4.28 22.17
N ARG A 23 3.62 3.71 23.31
CA ARG A 23 3.68 2.25 23.52
C ARG A 23 2.30 1.73 23.87
N PHE A 24 1.42 1.64 22.87
CA PHE A 24 0.07 1.13 23.04
C PHE A 24 0.05 -0.38 23.30
N ASP A 25 -0.78 -0.81 24.24
CA ASP A 25 -1.11 -2.24 24.41
C ASP A 25 -2.20 -2.63 23.40
N TYR A 26 -1.77 -3.08 22.23
CA TYR A 26 -2.67 -3.48 21.15
C TYR A 26 -3.58 -4.66 21.50
N ARG A 27 -3.32 -5.41 22.58
CA ARG A 27 -4.22 -6.47 23.07
C ARG A 27 -5.53 -5.91 23.62
N LYS A 28 -5.53 -4.64 24.05
CA LYS A 28 -6.71 -3.90 24.52
C LYS A 28 -7.38 -3.09 23.41
N SER A 29 -6.84 -3.13 22.19
CA SER A 29 -7.41 -2.40 21.07
C SER A 29 -8.72 -3.03 20.60
N ARG A 30 -9.59 -2.21 20.02
CA ARG A 30 -10.81 -2.71 19.37
C ARG A 30 -10.40 -3.50 18.11
N PRO A 31 -11.07 -4.63 17.81
CA PRO A 31 -10.86 -5.33 16.55
C PRO A 31 -10.97 -4.37 15.37
N ASN A 32 -10.09 -4.53 14.38
CA ASN A 32 -10.11 -3.67 13.19
C ASN A 32 -11.47 -3.82 12.49
N ARG A 33 -12.25 -2.74 12.45
CA ARG A 33 -13.58 -2.71 11.83
C ARG A 33 -13.59 -3.08 10.34
N PHE A 34 -12.44 -2.99 9.68
CA PHE A 34 -12.26 -3.35 8.27
C PHE A 34 -11.76 -4.78 8.08
N ALA A 35 -11.35 -5.48 9.14
CA ALA A 35 -10.86 -6.87 9.03
C ALA A 35 -11.87 -7.82 8.36
N PRO A 36 -13.20 -7.74 8.64
CA PRO A 36 -14.17 -8.58 7.93
C PRO A 36 -14.20 -8.34 6.42
N GLN A 37 -13.90 -7.13 5.97
CA GLN A 37 -13.81 -6.80 4.54
C GLN A 37 -12.55 -7.39 3.88
N MET A 38 -11.63 -7.94 4.67
CA MET A 38 -10.34 -8.46 4.22
C MET A 38 -10.18 -9.98 4.36
N GLU A 39 -11.16 -10.67 4.95
CA GLU A 39 -11.12 -12.12 5.24
C GLU A 39 -10.89 -13.00 4.00
N GLY A 40 -11.19 -12.51 2.80
CA GLY A 40 -11.14 -13.27 1.53
C GLY A 40 -9.90 -13.08 0.66
N ARG A 41 -8.76 -12.59 1.19
CA ARG A 41 -7.59 -12.07 0.42
C ARG A 41 -7.88 -10.73 -0.26
N ALA A 42 -8.13 -9.70 0.53
CA ALA A 42 -8.21 -8.33 0.00
C ALA A 42 -6.86 -7.91 -0.59
N VAL A 43 -6.83 -7.70 -1.91
CA VAL A 43 -5.70 -7.08 -2.61
C VAL A 43 -6.02 -5.59 -2.79
N ALA A 44 -5.22 -4.73 -2.17
CA ALA A 44 -5.29 -3.30 -2.39
C ALA A 44 -4.38 -2.94 -3.57
N ILE A 45 -4.95 -2.28 -4.59
CA ILE A 45 -4.22 -1.78 -5.76
C ILE A 45 -4.34 -0.27 -5.77
N VAL A 46 -3.20 0.42 -5.84
CA VAL A 46 -3.18 1.88 -6.00
C VAL A 46 -3.53 2.18 -7.46
N ARG A 47 -4.54 3.03 -7.65
CA ARG A 47 -4.95 3.50 -8.98
C ARG A 47 -4.17 4.76 -9.33
N ASP A 48 -3.77 4.86 -10.58
CA ASP A 48 -3.19 6.10 -11.10
C ASP A 48 -4.25 7.22 -11.16
N PRO A 49 -3.83 8.50 -11.07
CA PRO A 49 -4.76 9.63 -10.96
C PRO A 49 -5.73 9.76 -12.14
N ASP A 50 -5.29 9.43 -13.35
CA ASP A 50 -6.10 9.43 -14.56
C ASP A 50 -7.23 8.38 -14.47
N VAL A 51 -6.91 7.16 -14.04
CA VAL A 51 -7.92 6.10 -13.85
C VAL A 51 -8.87 6.45 -12.70
N ALA A 52 -8.35 7.01 -11.61
CA ALA A 52 -9.15 7.45 -10.47
C ALA A 52 -10.10 8.61 -10.81
N SER A 53 -9.77 9.44 -11.79
CA SER A 53 -10.64 10.53 -12.25
C SER A 53 -11.90 10.02 -12.97
N VAL A 54 -11.83 8.84 -13.58
CA VAL A 54 -12.94 8.22 -14.32
C VAL A 54 -13.74 7.27 -13.43
N PHE A 55 -13.08 6.50 -12.57
CA PHE A 55 -13.72 5.49 -11.74
C PHE A 55 -13.71 5.88 -10.25
N GLY A 56 -14.87 6.20 -9.70
CA GLY A 56 -15.00 6.55 -8.28
C GLY A 56 -14.81 5.40 -7.29
N SER A 57 -14.97 4.13 -7.71
CA SER A 57 -14.89 2.97 -6.82
C SER A 57 -14.18 1.78 -7.46
N SER A 58 -13.67 0.87 -6.63
CA SER A 58 -13.12 -0.41 -7.12
C SER A 58 -14.20 -1.30 -7.75
N GLU A 59 -15.46 -1.14 -7.34
CA GLU A 59 -16.59 -1.88 -7.90
C GLU A 59 -16.83 -1.53 -9.37
N SER A 60 -16.82 -0.24 -9.73
CA SER A 60 -17.03 0.18 -11.12
C SER A 60 -15.89 -0.26 -12.04
N VAL A 61 -14.64 -0.20 -11.57
CA VAL A 61 -13.48 -0.75 -12.29
C VAL A 61 -13.63 -2.26 -12.52
N ASN A 62 -13.92 -3.01 -11.45
CA ASN A 62 -14.03 -4.47 -11.55
C ASN A 62 -15.19 -4.91 -12.45
N SER A 63 -16.30 -4.18 -12.44
CA SER A 63 -17.42 -4.43 -13.35
C SER A 63 -17.01 -4.28 -14.82
N LEU A 64 -16.32 -3.18 -15.15
CA LEU A 64 -15.82 -2.95 -16.51
C LEU A 64 -14.79 -4.02 -16.92
N LEU A 65 -13.80 -4.30 -16.07
CA LEU A 65 -12.75 -5.28 -16.38
C LEU A 65 -13.34 -6.68 -16.61
N ARG A 66 -14.35 -7.08 -15.82
CA ARG A 66 -15.05 -8.35 -16.03
C ARG A 66 -15.82 -8.37 -17.35
N SER A 67 -16.46 -7.26 -17.72
CA SER A 67 -17.12 -7.11 -19.03
C SER A 67 -16.13 -7.32 -20.17
N VAL A 68 -14.95 -6.68 -20.09
CA VAL A 68 -13.87 -6.85 -21.07
C VAL A 68 -13.39 -8.30 -21.11
N ILE A 69 -13.11 -8.92 -19.96
CA ILE A 69 -12.69 -10.33 -19.87
C ILE A 69 -13.73 -11.27 -20.51
N ASN A 70 -15.02 -10.98 -20.33
CA ASN A 70 -16.10 -11.76 -20.93
C ASN A 70 -16.15 -11.61 -22.45
N ALA A 71 -15.85 -10.41 -22.96
CA ALA A 71 -15.79 -10.12 -24.39
C ALA A 71 -14.52 -10.65 -25.08
N LEU A 72 -13.44 -10.91 -24.33
CA LEU A 72 -12.20 -11.45 -24.90
C LEU A 72 -12.41 -12.86 -25.51
N PRO A 73 -11.81 -13.14 -26.68
CA PRO A 73 -11.90 -14.46 -27.30
C PRO A 73 -11.27 -15.53 -26.40
N LYS A 74 -11.82 -16.75 -26.45
CA LYS A 74 -11.46 -17.84 -25.53
C LYS A 74 -9.97 -18.21 -25.51
N GLY A 75 -9.25 -17.94 -26.60
CA GLY A 75 -7.80 -18.16 -26.70
C GLY A 75 -6.92 -17.01 -26.17
N ALA A 76 -7.52 -15.89 -25.77
CA ALA A 76 -6.82 -14.74 -25.18
C ALA A 76 -6.92 -14.71 -23.64
N ARG A 77 -7.60 -15.70 -23.04
CA ARG A 77 -7.64 -15.87 -21.58
C ARG A 77 -6.39 -16.65 -21.17
N ALA A 78 -5.57 -16.03 -20.32
CA ALA A 78 -4.39 -16.65 -19.72
C ALA A 78 -4.78 -17.64 -18.63
#